data_AF-A0A3P8TM26-F1
#
_entry.id   AF-A0A3P8TM26-F1
#
_cell.length_a   1.000
_cell.length_b   1.000
_cell.length_c   1.000
_cell.angle_alpha   90.00
_cell.angle_beta   90.00
_cell.angle_gamma   90.00
#
_symmetry.space_group_name_H-M   'P 1'
#
loop_
_entity.id
_entity.type
_entity.pdbx_description
1 polymer ?
#
loop_
_entity_poly.entity_id
_entity_poly.type
_entity_poly.pdbx_seq_one_letter_code
_entity_poly.pdbx_strand_id
1 'polypeptide(L)'
;FFTPHHCHLFLGGALLLLLASSALSCPARCECSAQSKSVSCHRKRLPSIPEGIPIETRVLDLSKNKLRIITPDNFSSFQQLEDLDLSDNLISVVEPGSFRSQLALRSLNFRSNLLQLVPAGVLSGLTNLTRLDLSHNRLVVLLDHAFQDLRRLTSLEVGDNELVFISQRAFTGLLGLQSLTLERSNLTVVPTDALAHLHSLMELRMRYLSISFLKPFSFKRLSRLRHLEIDFWPWLDTLPPLSLHGLNLTTLFITNTNLSAFPGTALRNLPYLTHLNLSYCRIQHIHQGELGQHPHLLELRLQGAQLVSIEPFAFVGLKSLQLLDVSQNRLDSLERGVFASPDSLLRLCLGGNPLVCDCRLLWLLNSHKPPSLQILDIQPECSAPEHLLGKTLRDLKEPLVSRYMTCTKPRIGPNTTQLLMADEGQPARLSCMAEGAPRPSVVWITPHRRYITAKSSGRVEVQPDGTLEIKAAELHDSGVYLCIASNPAGNASLSASLAVKSLGIGDRSHYSNRSSNYLTDSNSTWGNGTVLYNMTVPIDIKTIIISTAMGCLSFLGVVVFCFLLLFAWSRGKGRHKSNFDIEYVPRKSNGASAEVSETSGPRRVNMKMI
;
A
#
# COMPACT_ATOMS: atom_id res chain seq x y z
N PHE A 1 -29.57 -3.84 103.83
CA PHE A 1 -30.16 -4.00 102.49
C PHE A 1 -29.46 -3.01 101.56
N PHE A 2 -29.14 -3.49 100.36
CA PHE A 2 -28.42 -2.84 99.24
C PHE A 2 -26.89 -3.01 99.16
N THR A 3 -26.49 -3.29 97.92
CA THR A 3 -25.37 -4.04 97.33
C THR A 3 -24.10 -3.22 97.10
N PRO A 4 -22.91 -3.85 96.93
CA PRO A 4 -21.67 -3.14 96.63
C PRO A 4 -21.44 -2.94 95.12
N HIS A 5 -20.67 -1.88 94.87
CA HIS A 5 -20.23 -1.28 93.62
C HIS A 5 -19.25 -2.11 92.76
N HIS A 6 -19.26 -1.77 91.47
CA HIS A 6 -18.13 -1.70 90.53
C HIS A 6 -17.31 -2.96 90.25
N CYS A 7 -17.67 -3.69 89.19
CA CYS A 7 -16.67 -4.41 88.38
C CYS A 7 -17.18 -4.82 86.98
N HIS A 8 -17.73 -3.91 86.16
CA HIS A 8 -18.02 -4.22 84.74
C HIS A 8 -18.04 -2.96 83.87
N LEU A 9 -16.88 -2.33 83.64
CA LEU A 9 -16.78 -1.32 82.58
C LEU A 9 -15.35 -1.14 82.05
N PHE A 10 -14.59 -2.24 81.85
CA PHE A 10 -13.26 -2.16 81.23
C PHE A 10 -12.91 -3.29 80.25
N LEU A 11 -13.87 -4.15 79.88
CA LEU A 11 -13.65 -5.21 78.87
C LEU A 11 -14.29 -4.93 77.49
N GLY A 12 -15.13 -3.90 77.36
CA GLY A 12 -15.74 -3.54 76.07
C GLY A 12 -14.86 -2.67 75.16
N GLY A 13 -13.87 -1.96 75.72
CA GLY A 13 -13.00 -1.06 74.96
C GLY A 13 -11.77 -1.73 74.33
N ALA A 14 -11.30 -2.84 74.90
CA ALA A 14 -10.09 -3.52 74.41
C ALA A 14 -10.35 -4.47 73.23
N LEU A 15 -11.58 -4.98 73.06
CA LEU A 15 -11.93 -5.85 71.93
C LEU A 15 -12.29 -5.05 70.65
N LEU A 16 -12.74 -3.80 70.80
CA LEU A 16 -12.96 -2.86 69.69
C LEU A 16 -11.67 -2.17 69.22
N LEU A 17 -10.60 -2.21 70.03
CA LEU A 17 -9.26 -1.76 69.62
C LEU A 17 -8.40 -2.88 69.01
N LEU A 18 -8.79 -4.15 69.16
CA LEU A 18 -8.11 -5.28 68.50
C LEU A 18 -8.72 -5.65 67.14
N LEU A 19 -9.98 -5.26 66.86
CA LEU A 19 -10.60 -5.38 65.53
C LEU A 19 -10.35 -4.17 64.61
N ALA A 20 -9.58 -3.17 65.07
CA ALA A 20 -9.17 -2.01 64.30
C ALA A 20 -7.69 -2.09 63.83
N SER A 21 -7.11 -3.29 63.75
CA SER A 21 -5.69 -3.50 63.43
C SER A 21 -5.42 -4.28 62.12
N SER A 22 -6.43 -4.47 61.27
CA SER A 22 -6.27 -5.02 59.90
C SER A 22 -6.65 -4.02 58.80
N ALA A 23 -6.98 -2.78 59.17
CA ALA A 23 -7.24 -1.69 58.23
C ALA A 23 -6.08 -0.70 58.29
N LEU A 24 -5.09 -0.86 57.40
CA LEU A 24 -4.20 0.18 56.82
C LEU A 24 -2.93 -0.46 56.21
N SER A 25 -3.08 -1.52 55.41
CA SER A 25 -2.01 -2.03 54.53
C SER A 25 -2.05 -1.34 53.16
N CYS A 26 -2.25 -0.02 53.14
CA CYS A 26 -2.18 0.76 51.92
C CYS A 26 -1.04 1.78 52.07
N PRO A 27 -0.13 1.91 51.09
CA PRO A 27 0.94 2.89 51.19
C PRO A 27 0.37 4.30 51.36
N ALA A 28 0.92 5.09 52.29
CA ALA A 28 0.36 6.39 52.69
C ALA A 28 0.17 7.41 51.54
N ARG A 29 0.88 7.23 50.42
CA ARG A 29 0.79 8.09 49.24
C ARG A 29 -0.11 7.53 48.13
N CYS A 30 -0.60 6.30 48.26
CA CYS A 30 -1.33 5.59 47.23
C CYS A 30 -2.80 5.40 47.60
N GLU A 31 -3.61 5.10 46.59
CA GLU A 31 -5.04 4.84 46.73
C GLU A 31 -5.28 3.35 46.49
N CYS A 32 -5.82 2.67 47.51
CA CYS A 32 -6.09 1.24 47.46
C CYS A 32 -7.60 0.98 47.49
N SER A 33 -8.05 0.07 46.63
CA SER A 33 -9.43 -0.42 46.62
C SER A 33 -9.43 -1.92 46.89
N ALA A 34 -10.01 -2.31 48.02
CA ALA A 34 -10.11 -3.71 48.43
C ALA A 34 -11.08 -4.52 47.54
N GLN A 35 -12.12 -3.88 46.99
CA GLN A 35 -13.12 -4.55 46.14
C GLN A 35 -12.52 -5.00 44.80
N SER A 36 -11.76 -4.12 44.15
CA SER A 36 -11.07 -4.40 42.89
C SER A 36 -9.66 -4.96 43.08
N LYS A 37 -9.21 -5.12 44.33
CA LYS A 37 -7.83 -5.51 44.67
C LYS A 37 -6.80 -4.69 43.89
N SER A 38 -7.04 -3.38 43.79
CA SER A 38 -6.27 -2.46 42.96
C SER A 38 -5.56 -1.43 43.81
N VAL A 39 -4.31 -1.12 43.45
CA VAL A 39 -3.50 -0.09 44.11
C VAL A 39 -3.03 0.89 43.03
N SER A 40 -3.39 2.17 43.17
CA SER A 40 -2.92 3.25 42.29
C SER A 40 -2.02 4.22 43.05
N CYS A 41 -0.82 4.39 42.51
CA CYS A 41 0.22 5.29 42.97
C CYS A 41 0.57 6.30 41.86
N HIS A 42 -0.42 6.74 41.08
CA HIS A 42 -0.23 7.65 39.96
C HIS A 42 0.31 9.03 40.40
N ARG A 43 1.34 9.54 39.71
CA ARG A 43 1.92 10.90 39.92
C ARG A 43 2.43 11.17 41.35
N LYS A 44 2.86 10.15 42.09
CA LYS A 44 3.32 10.30 43.49
C LYS A 44 4.83 10.59 43.62
N ARG A 45 5.54 10.74 42.49
CA ARG A 45 6.99 11.03 42.40
C ARG A 45 7.86 10.02 43.15
N LEU A 46 7.45 8.75 43.15
CA LEU A 46 8.12 7.68 43.89
C LEU A 46 9.48 7.34 43.25
N PRO A 47 10.59 7.30 44.03
CA PRO A 47 11.91 6.90 43.54
C PRO A 47 12.08 5.37 43.49
N SER A 48 11.31 4.64 44.32
CA SER A 48 11.28 3.19 44.43
C SER A 48 9.84 2.72 44.66
N ILE A 49 9.60 1.42 44.51
CA ILE A 49 8.28 0.81 44.80
C ILE A 49 8.03 0.91 46.32
N PRO A 50 6.87 1.41 46.76
CA PRO A 50 6.60 1.64 48.18
C PRO A 50 6.32 0.34 48.92
N GLU A 51 6.76 0.26 50.17
CA GLU A 51 6.41 -0.83 51.07
C GLU A 51 4.94 -0.74 51.51
N GLY A 52 4.36 -1.87 51.91
CA GLY A 52 2.99 -1.94 52.40
C GLY A 52 1.91 -2.07 51.32
N ILE A 53 2.26 -2.51 50.11
CA ILE A 53 1.28 -2.93 49.09
C ILE A 53 0.72 -4.32 49.49
N PRO A 54 -0.62 -4.54 49.47
CA PRO A 54 -1.22 -5.84 49.78
C PRO A 54 -0.75 -6.96 48.83
N ILE A 55 -0.48 -8.15 49.35
CA ILE A 55 0.00 -9.29 48.55
C ILE A 55 -1.06 -9.85 47.59
N GLU A 56 -2.34 -9.64 47.91
CA GLU A 56 -3.50 -10.02 47.09
C GLU A 56 -3.82 -9.01 45.97
N THR A 57 -2.98 -7.99 45.76
CA THR A 57 -3.15 -6.99 44.70
C THR A 57 -3.16 -7.64 43.32
N ARG A 58 -4.18 -7.33 42.51
CA ARG A 58 -4.34 -7.78 41.12
C ARG A 58 -3.99 -6.71 40.10
N VAL A 59 -4.26 -5.45 40.43
CA VAL A 59 -3.99 -4.31 39.54
C VAL A 59 -3.09 -3.34 40.27
N LEU A 60 -1.90 -3.09 39.74
CA LEU A 60 -0.92 -2.17 40.33
C LEU A 60 -0.55 -1.10 39.31
N ASP A 61 -0.94 0.14 39.61
CA ASP A 61 -0.61 1.32 38.82
C ASP A 61 0.48 2.13 39.52
N LEU A 62 1.68 2.11 38.95
CA LEU A 62 2.85 2.87 39.38
C LEU A 62 3.24 3.92 38.34
N SER A 63 2.31 4.32 37.47
CA SER A 63 2.58 5.23 36.37
C SER A 63 2.90 6.66 36.82
N LYS A 64 3.63 7.40 35.99
CA LYS A 64 4.04 8.81 36.25
C LYS A 64 4.84 8.98 37.54
N ASN A 65 5.78 8.07 37.80
CA ASN A 65 6.70 8.15 38.94
C ASN A 65 8.15 8.39 38.48
N LYS A 66 9.13 8.14 39.35
CA LYS A 66 10.56 8.35 39.09
C LYS A 66 11.36 7.06 39.24
N LEU A 67 10.74 5.91 39.00
CA LEU A 67 11.38 4.60 39.08
C LEU A 67 12.48 4.50 38.01
N ARG A 68 13.64 3.94 38.37
CA ARG A 68 14.82 3.87 37.47
C ARG A 68 15.26 2.46 37.11
N ILE A 69 15.13 1.54 38.06
CA ILE A 69 15.61 0.16 37.97
C ILE A 69 14.52 -0.75 38.54
N ILE A 70 14.31 -1.90 37.91
CA ILE A 70 13.45 -2.98 38.40
C ILE A 70 14.33 -4.20 38.68
N THR A 71 14.22 -4.76 39.89
CA THR A 71 14.97 -5.92 40.36
C THR A 71 14.04 -7.12 40.66
N PRO A 72 14.56 -8.37 40.74
CA PRO A 72 13.79 -9.58 41.05
C PRO A 72 12.96 -9.52 42.34
N ASP A 73 13.45 -8.81 43.35
CA ASP A 73 12.79 -8.75 44.65
C ASP A 73 11.55 -7.85 44.65
N ASN A 74 11.50 -6.85 43.76
CA ASN A 74 10.49 -5.79 43.75
C ASN A 74 9.05 -6.29 43.64
N PHE A 75 8.81 -7.34 42.85
CA PHE A 75 7.46 -7.86 42.63
C PHE A 75 7.24 -9.27 43.18
N SER A 76 8.28 -9.93 43.70
CA SER A 76 8.28 -11.35 44.08
C SER A 76 7.09 -11.78 44.97
N SER A 77 6.60 -10.88 45.84
CA SER A 77 5.47 -11.11 46.74
C SER A 77 4.09 -11.07 46.06
N PHE A 78 3.94 -10.44 44.88
CA PHE A 78 2.66 -10.22 44.19
C PHE A 78 2.39 -11.29 43.13
N GLN A 79 2.09 -12.52 43.56
CA GLN A 79 1.86 -13.66 42.64
C GLN A 79 0.51 -13.60 41.89
N GLN A 80 -0.46 -12.85 42.42
CA GLN A 80 -1.81 -12.69 41.85
C GLN A 80 -1.94 -11.48 40.91
N LEU A 81 -0.82 -10.82 40.61
CA LEU A 81 -0.83 -9.61 39.80
C LEU A 81 -1.24 -9.93 38.36
N GLU A 82 -2.31 -9.30 37.88
CA GLU A 82 -2.88 -9.46 36.55
C GLU A 82 -2.52 -8.28 35.64
N ASP A 83 -2.57 -7.05 36.16
CA ASP A 83 -2.25 -5.84 35.40
C ASP A 83 -1.23 -4.97 36.14
N LEU A 84 -0.12 -4.66 35.46
CA LEU A 84 0.96 -3.83 35.99
C LEU A 84 1.25 -2.66 35.04
N ASP A 85 1.05 -1.45 35.54
CA ASP A 85 1.36 -0.22 34.82
C ASP A 85 2.61 0.47 35.40
N LEU A 86 3.69 0.49 34.61
CA LEU A 86 4.96 1.15 34.90
C LEU A 86 5.23 2.30 33.92
N SER A 87 4.21 2.79 33.22
CA SER A 87 4.35 3.83 32.21
C SER A 87 4.78 5.18 32.78
N ASP A 88 5.37 6.03 31.93
CA ASP A 88 5.81 7.39 32.26
C ASP A 88 6.76 7.40 33.49
N ASN A 89 7.71 6.49 33.54
CA ASN A 89 8.76 6.44 34.56
C ASN A 89 10.14 6.75 33.94
N LEU A 90 11.22 6.52 34.68
CA LEU A 90 12.59 6.72 34.24
C LEU A 90 13.34 5.39 34.14
N ILE A 91 12.62 4.30 33.88
CA ILE A 91 13.17 2.94 33.93
C ILE A 91 14.14 2.76 32.76
N SER A 92 15.41 2.50 33.08
CA SER A 92 16.48 2.29 32.10
C SER A 92 16.99 0.86 32.08
N VAL A 93 16.87 0.15 33.21
CA VAL A 93 17.34 -1.22 33.38
C VAL A 93 16.25 -2.04 34.07
N VAL A 94 16.00 -3.23 33.51
CA VAL A 94 15.19 -4.27 34.14
C VAL A 94 16.06 -5.51 34.22
N GLU A 95 16.28 -6.02 35.42
CA GLU A 95 17.13 -7.19 35.64
C GLU A 95 16.42 -8.48 35.18
N PRO A 96 17.15 -9.46 34.61
CA PRO A 96 16.56 -10.76 34.25
C PRO A 96 15.88 -11.44 35.44
N GLY A 97 14.71 -12.03 35.22
CA GLY A 97 13.93 -12.66 36.29
C GLY A 97 13.11 -11.70 37.16
N SER A 98 13.11 -10.38 36.87
CA SER A 98 12.27 -9.38 37.55
C SER A 98 10.78 -9.75 37.63
N PHE A 99 10.28 -10.51 36.66
CA PHE A 99 8.88 -10.90 36.55
C PHE A 99 8.63 -12.42 36.69
N ARG A 100 9.60 -13.17 37.23
CA ARG A 100 9.56 -14.64 37.23
C ARG A 100 8.39 -15.22 38.03
N SER A 101 7.96 -14.52 39.09
CA SER A 101 6.88 -14.97 39.98
C SER A 101 5.49 -14.53 39.53
N GLN A 102 5.38 -13.63 38.55
CA GLN A 102 4.12 -13.01 38.12
C GLN A 102 3.44 -13.85 37.02
N LEU A 103 3.13 -15.11 37.33
CA LEU A 103 2.55 -16.06 36.37
C LEU A 103 1.11 -15.73 35.97
N ALA A 104 0.41 -14.91 36.77
CA ALA A 104 -0.95 -14.44 36.52
C ALA A 104 -1.01 -13.19 35.62
N LEU A 105 0.12 -12.57 35.30
CA LEU A 105 0.17 -11.29 34.61
C LEU A 105 -0.38 -11.40 33.18
N ARG A 106 -1.27 -10.47 32.85
CA ARG A 106 -1.99 -10.35 31.57
C ARG A 106 -1.59 -9.08 30.84
N SER A 107 -1.44 -7.96 31.55
CA SER A 107 -1.04 -6.68 30.96
C SER A 107 0.19 -6.12 31.64
N LEU A 108 1.18 -5.74 30.84
CA LEU A 108 2.40 -5.08 31.30
C LEU A 108 2.68 -3.85 30.44
N ASN A 109 2.73 -2.68 31.07
CA ASN A 109 2.93 -1.42 30.38
C ASN A 109 4.26 -0.78 30.80
N PHE A 110 5.18 -0.63 29.84
CA PHE A 110 6.46 0.06 29.96
C PHE A 110 6.54 1.33 29.12
N ARG A 111 5.41 1.85 28.63
CA ARG A 111 5.37 3.03 27.78
C ARG A 111 6.08 4.23 28.41
N SER A 112 6.73 5.07 27.60
CA SER A 112 7.35 6.32 28.06
C SER A 112 8.42 6.08 29.15
N ASN A 113 9.37 5.19 28.87
CA ASN A 113 10.51 4.89 29.75
C ASN A 113 11.83 5.11 28.99
N LEU A 114 12.95 4.68 29.57
CA LEU A 114 14.31 4.90 29.05
C LEU A 114 15.01 3.59 28.66
N LEU A 115 14.23 2.53 28.35
CA LEU A 115 14.78 1.22 28.01
C LEU A 115 15.54 1.29 26.67
N GLN A 116 16.79 0.83 26.66
CA GLN A 116 17.63 0.79 25.46
C GLN A 116 17.62 -0.55 24.73
N LEU A 117 17.34 -1.63 25.47
CA LEU A 117 17.18 -2.97 24.96
C LEU A 117 16.18 -3.73 25.83
N VAL A 118 15.63 -4.81 25.27
CA VAL A 118 14.89 -5.83 26.05
C VAL A 118 15.85 -7.01 26.22
N PRO A 119 16.53 -7.16 27.39
CA PRO A 119 17.45 -8.26 27.59
C PRO A 119 16.73 -9.61 27.55
N ALA A 120 17.42 -10.63 27.05
CA ALA A 120 16.92 -12.00 27.11
C ALA A 120 16.67 -12.40 28.58
N GLY A 121 15.54 -13.04 28.86
CA GLY A 121 15.18 -13.49 30.20
C GLY A 121 14.50 -12.46 31.11
N VAL A 122 14.36 -11.19 30.70
CA VAL A 122 13.58 -10.21 31.49
C VAL A 122 12.09 -10.57 31.51
N LEU A 123 11.57 -10.98 30.35
CA LEU A 123 10.16 -11.34 30.17
C LEU A 123 9.94 -12.87 30.27
N SER A 124 10.94 -13.63 30.75
CA SER A 124 10.81 -15.08 30.85
C SER A 124 9.79 -15.48 31.91
N GLY A 125 9.00 -16.50 31.63
CA GLY A 125 7.97 -17.02 32.53
C GLY A 125 6.61 -16.32 32.43
N LEU A 126 6.51 -15.18 31.74
CA LEU A 126 5.26 -14.44 31.51
C LEU A 126 4.35 -15.08 30.44
N THR A 127 4.03 -16.36 30.60
CA THR A 127 3.31 -17.18 29.61
C THR A 127 1.83 -16.80 29.44
N ASN A 128 1.24 -16.12 30.43
CA ASN A 128 -0.15 -15.64 30.39
C ASN A 128 -0.31 -14.19 29.93
N LEU A 129 0.79 -13.50 29.64
CA LEU A 129 0.75 -12.11 29.20
C LEU A 129 0.03 -12.01 27.86
N THR A 130 -0.96 -11.12 27.77
CA THR A 130 -1.76 -10.86 26.58
C THR A 130 -1.44 -9.50 25.95
N ARG A 131 -1.07 -8.51 26.75
CA ARG A 131 -0.73 -7.15 26.28
C ARG A 131 0.62 -6.70 26.83
N LEU A 132 1.47 -6.22 25.93
CA LEU A 132 2.76 -5.63 26.25
C LEU A 132 2.95 -4.34 25.46
N ASP A 133 3.13 -3.23 26.17
CA ASP A 133 3.44 -1.93 25.57
C ASP A 133 4.89 -1.54 25.93
N LEU A 134 5.74 -1.44 24.91
CA LEU A 134 7.13 -0.99 24.98
C LEU A 134 7.34 0.32 24.22
N SER A 135 6.25 1.03 23.88
CA SER A 135 6.32 2.24 23.08
C SER A 135 6.97 3.41 23.83
N HIS A 136 7.44 4.43 23.12
CA HIS A 136 8.05 5.63 23.72
C HIS A 136 9.24 5.27 24.63
N ASN A 137 10.12 4.38 24.16
CA ASN A 137 11.36 4.00 24.83
C ASN A 137 12.56 4.42 23.96
N ARG A 138 13.76 3.90 24.26
CA ARG A 138 14.99 4.18 23.52
C ARG A 138 15.57 2.90 22.88
N LEU A 139 14.69 1.95 22.53
CA LEU A 139 15.11 0.67 21.97
C LEU A 139 15.79 0.88 20.62
N VAL A 140 17.03 0.41 20.47
CA VAL A 140 17.80 0.55 19.22
C VAL A 140 17.65 -0.69 18.33
N VAL A 141 17.55 -1.87 18.95
CA VAL A 141 17.47 -3.16 18.27
C VAL A 141 16.53 -4.11 19.01
N LEU A 142 15.79 -4.92 18.25
CA LEU A 142 15.14 -6.12 18.77
C LEU A 142 15.99 -7.34 18.45
N LEU A 143 16.47 -8.02 19.49
CA LEU A 143 17.34 -9.19 19.39
C LEU A 143 16.55 -10.48 19.18
N ASP A 144 17.23 -11.52 18.71
CA ASP A 144 16.65 -12.84 18.51
C ASP A 144 16.05 -13.37 19.81
N HIS A 145 14.86 -13.97 19.73
CA HIS A 145 14.19 -14.62 20.85
C HIS A 145 13.82 -13.71 22.03
N ALA A 146 13.84 -12.38 21.86
CA ALA A 146 13.49 -11.41 22.91
C ALA A 146 12.10 -11.66 23.54
N PHE A 147 11.16 -12.23 22.78
CA PHE A 147 9.78 -12.49 23.20
C PHE A 147 9.39 -13.98 23.21
N GLN A 148 10.37 -14.89 23.27
CA GLN A 148 10.17 -16.33 23.04
C GLN A 148 9.12 -16.99 23.96
N ASP A 149 9.02 -16.54 25.21
CA ASP A 149 8.13 -17.14 26.21
C ASP A 149 6.69 -16.59 26.18
N LEU A 150 6.45 -15.50 25.46
CA LEU A 150 5.18 -14.76 25.44
C LEU A 150 4.15 -15.39 24.49
N ARG A 151 3.85 -16.68 24.68
CA ARG A 151 3.05 -17.48 23.75
C ARG A 151 1.59 -17.05 23.62
N ARG A 152 1.02 -16.45 24.68
CA ARG A 152 -0.38 -15.97 24.73
C ARG A 152 -0.52 -14.48 24.44
N LEU A 153 0.58 -13.80 24.09
CA LEU A 153 0.56 -12.38 23.79
C LEU A 153 -0.30 -12.15 22.55
N THR A 154 -1.29 -11.26 22.66
CA THR A 154 -2.21 -10.92 21.58
C THR A 154 -1.93 -9.54 21.00
N SER A 155 -1.45 -8.59 21.82
CA SER A 155 -1.08 -7.24 21.39
C SER A 155 0.33 -6.88 21.83
N LEU A 156 1.12 -6.38 20.88
CA LEU A 156 2.47 -5.87 21.11
C LEU A 156 2.63 -4.49 20.46
N GLU A 157 2.99 -3.50 21.27
CA GLU A 157 3.28 -2.14 20.82
C GLU A 157 4.78 -1.85 21.00
N VAL A 158 5.49 -1.58 19.89
CA VAL A 158 6.92 -1.24 19.90
C VAL A 158 7.15 0.05 19.09
N GLY A 159 6.31 1.06 19.33
CA GLY A 159 6.38 2.36 18.66
C GLY A 159 7.27 3.39 19.36
N ASP A 160 7.61 4.50 18.69
CA ASP A 160 8.34 5.62 19.31
C ASP A 160 9.63 5.18 20.00
N ASN A 161 10.47 4.51 19.23
CA ASN A 161 11.76 4.01 19.66
C ASN A 161 12.82 4.38 18.63
N GLU A 162 14.09 4.30 19.01
CA GLU A 162 15.22 4.53 18.11
C GLU A 162 15.55 3.26 17.27
N LEU A 163 14.53 2.47 16.91
CA LEU A 163 14.71 1.17 16.28
C LEU A 163 15.31 1.33 14.89
N VAL A 164 16.53 0.85 14.71
CA VAL A 164 17.24 0.81 13.42
C VAL A 164 17.16 -0.58 12.80
N PHE A 165 17.08 -1.63 13.63
CA PHE A 165 17.13 -3.01 13.17
C PHE A 165 16.24 -3.94 14.00
N ILE A 166 15.56 -4.86 13.32
CA ILE A 166 14.82 -5.95 13.94
C ILE A 166 15.43 -7.25 13.41
N SER A 167 15.94 -8.07 14.31
CA SER A 167 16.56 -9.34 13.92
C SER A 167 15.54 -10.33 13.35
N GLN A 168 16.00 -11.26 12.53
CA GLN A 168 15.12 -12.18 11.79
C GLN A 168 14.31 -13.09 12.71
N ARG A 169 14.78 -13.38 13.94
CA ARG A 169 14.08 -14.22 14.92
C ARG A 169 13.59 -13.44 16.14
N ALA A 170 13.50 -12.11 16.04
CA ALA A 170 13.04 -11.28 17.15
C ALA A 170 11.64 -11.67 17.64
N PHE A 171 10.73 -11.96 16.71
CA PHE A 171 9.33 -12.32 17.00
C PHE A 171 9.08 -13.82 17.12
N THR A 172 10.12 -14.65 17.14
CA THR A 172 9.96 -16.10 17.34
C THR A 172 9.39 -16.38 18.73
N GLY A 173 8.34 -17.21 18.80
CA GLY A 173 7.64 -17.58 20.06
C GLY A 173 6.30 -16.87 20.27
N LEU A 174 6.03 -15.78 19.54
CA LEU A 174 4.78 -15.03 19.56
C LEU A 174 3.65 -15.72 18.77
N LEU A 175 3.29 -16.93 19.19
CA LEU A 175 2.32 -17.80 18.48
C LEU A 175 0.88 -17.27 18.51
N GLY A 176 0.53 -16.51 19.55
CA GLY A 176 -0.80 -15.95 19.77
C GLY A 176 -1.00 -14.51 19.28
N LEU A 177 0.03 -13.86 18.72
CA LEU A 177 -0.02 -12.43 18.44
C LEU A 177 -1.02 -12.10 17.34
N GLN A 178 -1.93 -11.16 17.63
CA GLN A 178 -3.02 -10.75 16.74
C GLN A 178 -2.82 -9.33 16.23
N SER A 179 -2.30 -8.42 17.06
CA SER A 179 -2.06 -7.02 16.70
C SER A 179 -0.61 -6.63 16.98
N LEU A 180 0.05 -6.04 15.99
CA LEU A 180 1.40 -5.51 16.08
C LEU A 180 1.43 -4.08 15.56
N THR A 181 1.92 -3.15 16.39
CA THR A 181 2.14 -1.76 16.00
C THR A 181 3.64 -1.43 16.04
N LEU A 182 4.16 -1.02 14.87
CA LEU A 182 5.49 -0.46 14.69
C LEU A 182 5.33 1.01 14.30
N GLU A 183 5.70 1.93 15.19
CA GLU A 183 5.52 3.37 14.97
C GLU A 183 6.85 4.12 15.21
N ARG A 184 7.06 5.26 14.52
CA ARG A 184 8.15 6.22 14.76
C ARG A 184 9.48 5.54 15.03
N SER A 185 9.91 4.73 14.07
CA SER A 185 11.15 3.98 14.09
C SER A 185 12.00 4.33 12.87
N ASN A 186 13.32 4.28 13.01
CA ASN A 186 14.25 4.57 11.93
C ASN A 186 14.52 3.34 11.02
N LEU A 187 13.47 2.54 10.79
CA LEU A 187 13.53 1.39 9.91
C LEU A 187 13.54 1.85 8.45
N THR A 188 14.54 1.39 7.70
CA THR A 188 14.70 1.70 6.27
C THR A 188 14.04 0.64 5.37
N VAL A 189 13.79 -0.56 5.89
CA VAL A 189 13.22 -1.69 5.16
C VAL A 189 12.21 -2.41 6.05
N VAL A 190 11.12 -2.91 5.44
CA VAL A 190 10.17 -3.80 6.13
C VAL A 190 10.89 -5.07 6.60
N PRO A 191 10.79 -5.44 7.89
CA PRO A 191 11.46 -6.61 8.46
C PRO A 191 10.72 -7.91 8.07
N THR A 192 10.72 -8.25 6.78
CA THR A 192 9.94 -9.35 6.18
C THR A 192 10.17 -10.69 6.89
N ASP A 193 11.43 -11.06 7.16
CA ASP A 193 11.75 -12.36 7.76
C ASP A 193 11.33 -12.44 9.23
N ALA A 194 11.43 -11.34 9.97
CA ALA A 194 10.96 -11.28 11.36
C ALA A 194 9.42 -11.41 11.41
N LEU A 195 8.72 -10.64 10.57
CA LEU A 195 7.25 -10.68 10.48
C LEU A 195 6.73 -12.05 10.03
N ALA A 196 7.48 -12.78 9.20
CA ALA A 196 7.08 -14.09 8.70
C ALA A 196 6.87 -15.16 9.79
N HIS A 197 7.35 -14.93 11.02
CA HIS A 197 7.13 -15.80 12.18
C HIS A 197 5.75 -15.58 12.85
N LEU A 198 5.05 -14.49 12.52
CA LEU A 198 3.79 -14.08 13.14
C LEU A 198 2.59 -14.69 12.41
N HIS A 199 2.41 -16.00 12.52
CA HIS A 199 1.38 -16.73 11.76
C HIS A 199 -0.06 -16.40 12.17
N SER A 200 -0.27 -15.90 13.39
CA SER A 200 -1.59 -15.55 13.94
C SER A 200 -1.98 -14.09 13.75
N LEU A 201 -1.10 -13.27 13.16
CA LEU A 201 -1.29 -11.83 13.07
C LEU A 201 -2.50 -11.49 12.21
N MET A 202 -3.41 -10.70 12.77
CA MET A 202 -4.64 -10.23 12.12
C MET A 202 -4.52 -8.76 11.70
N GLU A 203 -3.74 -7.99 12.46
CA GLU A 203 -3.59 -6.55 12.32
C GLU A 203 -2.12 -6.15 12.41
N LEU A 204 -1.68 -5.38 11.41
CA LEU A 204 -0.33 -4.85 11.33
C LEU A 204 -0.40 -3.36 11.02
N ARG A 205 0.07 -2.55 11.95
CA ARG A 205 0.12 -1.10 11.81
C ARG A 205 1.58 -0.66 11.74
N MET A 206 1.94 0.02 10.65
CA MET A 206 3.26 0.57 10.43
C MET A 206 3.17 2.07 10.19
N ARG A 207 3.47 2.86 11.21
CA ARG A 207 3.24 4.31 11.19
C ARG A 207 4.53 5.10 11.31
N TYR A 208 4.59 6.25 10.66
CA TYR A 208 5.72 7.18 10.79
C TYR A 208 7.08 6.50 10.58
N LEU A 209 7.23 5.75 9.48
CA LEU A 209 8.48 5.07 9.13
C LEU A 209 9.15 5.75 7.94
N SER A 210 10.47 5.63 7.87
CA SER A 210 11.30 6.20 6.80
C SER A 210 11.56 5.22 5.65
N ILE A 211 10.61 4.33 5.37
CA ILE A 211 10.72 3.33 4.31
C ILE A 211 10.37 3.99 2.97
N SER A 212 11.30 3.92 2.01
CA SER A 212 11.13 4.54 0.69
C SER A 212 10.53 3.63 -0.37
N PHE A 213 10.67 2.31 -0.25
CA PHE A 213 10.10 1.37 -1.22
C PHE A 213 9.72 0.03 -0.58
N LEU A 214 8.73 -0.63 -1.17
CA LEU A 214 8.36 -2.01 -0.84
C LEU A 214 8.92 -2.97 -1.89
N LYS A 215 9.62 -4.02 -1.45
CA LYS A 215 10.06 -5.11 -2.34
C LYS A 215 8.87 -6.01 -2.71
N PRO A 216 8.91 -6.70 -3.87
CA PRO A 216 7.98 -7.80 -4.12
C PRO A 216 8.00 -8.82 -2.97
N PHE A 217 6.83 -9.28 -2.55
CA PHE A 217 6.68 -10.20 -1.41
C PHE A 217 7.24 -9.63 -0.09
N SER A 218 7.06 -8.33 0.19
CA SER A 218 7.50 -7.71 1.45
C SER A 218 6.80 -8.30 2.68
N PHE A 219 5.63 -8.90 2.48
CA PHE A 219 4.84 -9.54 3.53
C PHE A 219 4.65 -11.02 3.21
N LYS A 220 5.40 -11.90 3.86
CA LYS A 220 5.35 -13.35 3.62
C LYS A 220 4.76 -14.09 4.82
N ARG A 221 4.02 -15.16 4.54
CA ARG A 221 3.48 -16.11 5.56
C ARG A 221 2.52 -15.50 6.59
N LEU A 222 2.01 -14.28 6.34
CA LEU A 222 0.99 -13.61 7.15
C LEU A 222 -0.42 -13.98 6.68
N SER A 223 -0.76 -15.28 6.74
CA SER A 223 -1.98 -15.83 6.13
C SER A 223 -3.29 -15.39 6.82
N ARG A 224 -3.23 -14.99 8.08
CA ARG A 224 -4.37 -14.50 8.85
C ARG A 224 -4.53 -12.98 8.83
N LEU A 225 -3.60 -12.25 8.23
CA LEU A 225 -3.61 -10.80 8.24
C LEU A 225 -4.81 -10.28 7.46
N ARG A 226 -5.65 -9.48 8.12
CA ARG A 226 -6.87 -8.88 7.55
C ARG A 226 -6.78 -7.37 7.45
N HIS A 227 -6.05 -6.74 8.37
CA HIS A 227 -5.87 -5.29 8.43
C HIS A 227 -4.39 -4.94 8.27
N LEU A 228 -4.08 -4.17 7.23
CA LEU A 228 -2.76 -3.58 7.04
C LEU A 228 -2.91 -2.06 6.97
N GLU A 229 -2.21 -1.37 7.86
CA GLU A 229 -2.14 0.08 7.91
C GLU A 229 -0.69 0.52 7.69
N ILE A 230 -0.49 1.29 6.64
CA ILE A 230 0.74 2.00 6.30
C ILE A 230 0.40 3.49 6.37
N ASP A 231 0.86 4.17 7.41
CA ASP A 231 0.55 5.58 7.59
C ASP A 231 1.81 6.41 7.77
N PHE A 232 1.84 7.58 7.14
CA PHE A 232 2.95 8.54 7.23
C PHE A 232 4.29 7.92 6.82
N TRP A 233 4.37 7.44 5.57
CA TRP A 233 5.63 7.03 4.94
C TRP A 233 5.99 8.06 3.87
N PRO A 234 6.70 9.14 4.22
CA PRO A 234 6.87 10.30 3.35
C PRO A 234 7.68 10.01 2.08
N TRP A 235 8.48 8.95 2.09
CA TRP A 235 9.35 8.57 0.98
C TRP A 235 8.76 7.48 0.08
N LEU A 236 7.62 6.89 0.43
CA LEU A 236 6.98 5.86 -0.37
C LEU A 236 6.25 6.50 -1.56
N ASP A 237 6.79 6.34 -2.76
CA ASP A 237 6.30 6.97 -3.98
C ASP A 237 5.54 6.03 -4.93
N THR A 238 5.81 4.73 -4.83
CA THR A 238 5.28 3.69 -5.71
C THR A 238 5.02 2.40 -4.95
N LEU A 239 4.01 1.65 -5.41
CA LEU A 239 3.72 0.30 -4.93
C LEU A 239 3.94 -0.68 -6.07
N PRO A 240 5.08 -1.40 -6.10
CA PRO A 240 5.35 -2.30 -7.20
C PRO A 240 4.41 -3.51 -7.19
N PRO A 241 4.23 -4.17 -8.35
CA PRO A 241 3.48 -5.42 -8.44
C PRO A 241 4.01 -6.45 -7.45
N LEU A 242 3.12 -7.29 -6.92
CA LEU A 242 3.44 -8.37 -5.98
C LEU A 242 3.99 -7.93 -4.61
N SER A 243 4.11 -6.63 -4.32
CA SER A 243 4.52 -6.13 -2.99
C SER A 243 3.64 -6.65 -1.86
N LEU A 244 2.32 -6.72 -2.11
CA LEU A 244 1.28 -7.22 -1.19
C LEU A 244 0.90 -8.70 -1.45
N HIS A 245 1.68 -9.42 -2.27
CA HIS A 245 1.35 -10.80 -2.62
C HIS A 245 1.45 -11.73 -1.40
N GLY A 246 0.45 -12.62 -1.26
CA GLY A 246 0.36 -13.57 -0.15
C GLY A 246 -0.46 -13.08 1.03
N LEU A 247 -0.95 -11.84 0.97
CA LEU A 247 -1.90 -11.29 1.93
C LEU A 247 -3.35 -11.55 1.47
N ASN A 248 -4.25 -11.69 2.44
CA ASN A 248 -5.68 -11.83 2.21
C ASN A 248 -6.45 -10.78 3.05
N LEU A 249 -6.25 -9.51 2.68
CA LEU A 249 -6.73 -8.36 3.43
C LEU A 249 -8.22 -8.09 3.19
N THR A 250 -8.89 -7.64 4.25
CA THR A 250 -10.21 -6.99 4.17
C THR A 250 -10.08 -5.48 4.24
N THR A 251 -9.07 -4.98 4.95
CA THR A 251 -8.82 -3.55 5.14
C THR A 251 -7.39 -3.22 4.78
N LEU A 252 -7.21 -2.25 3.88
CA LEU A 252 -5.91 -1.73 3.49
C LEU A 252 -5.93 -0.21 3.54
N PHE A 253 -5.15 0.35 4.46
CA PHE A 253 -4.95 1.79 4.59
C PHE A 253 -3.52 2.12 4.22
N ILE A 254 -3.34 2.99 3.23
CA ILE A 254 -2.06 3.55 2.83
C ILE A 254 -2.25 5.06 2.76
N THR A 255 -2.00 5.74 3.88
CA THR A 255 -2.34 7.16 4.07
C THR A 255 -1.11 8.00 4.35
N ASN A 256 -1.18 9.30 4.01
CA ASN A 256 -0.08 10.24 4.22
C ASN A 256 1.23 9.75 3.59
N THR A 257 1.17 9.34 2.33
CA THR A 257 2.33 8.84 1.57
C THR A 257 2.54 9.66 0.30
N ASN A 258 3.67 9.46 -0.38
CA ASN A 258 3.98 10.17 -1.62
C ASN A 258 3.56 9.39 -2.88
N LEU A 259 2.56 8.50 -2.77
CA LEU A 259 2.12 7.67 -3.89
C LEU A 259 1.62 8.54 -5.06
N SER A 260 2.32 8.47 -6.19
CA SER A 260 2.04 9.30 -7.37
C SER A 260 1.00 8.71 -8.32
N ALA A 261 0.81 7.38 -8.28
CA ALA A 261 -0.10 6.64 -9.14
C ALA A 261 -0.98 5.69 -8.33
N PHE A 262 -2.19 5.41 -8.83
CA PHE A 262 -3.11 4.49 -8.21
C PHE A 262 -2.54 3.04 -8.28
N PRO A 263 -2.49 2.29 -7.15
CA PRO A 263 -1.77 1.01 -7.11
C PRO A 263 -2.59 -0.20 -7.61
N GLY A 264 -3.30 -0.07 -8.74
CA GLY A 264 -4.23 -1.10 -9.22
C GLY A 264 -3.60 -2.48 -9.43
N THR A 265 -2.36 -2.54 -9.90
CA THR A 265 -1.62 -3.80 -10.13
C THR A 265 -1.25 -4.52 -8.83
N ALA A 266 -0.89 -3.78 -7.78
CA ALA A 266 -0.59 -4.34 -6.47
C ALA A 266 -1.86 -4.84 -5.75
N LEU A 267 -2.99 -4.14 -5.96
CA LEU A 267 -4.29 -4.48 -5.37
C LEU A 267 -4.96 -5.70 -6.02
N ARG A 268 -4.59 -6.06 -7.26
CA ARG A 268 -5.26 -7.12 -8.05
C ARG A 268 -5.41 -8.46 -7.33
N ASN A 269 -4.48 -8.79 -6.42
CA ASN A 269 -4.47 -10.06 -5.69
C ASN A 269 -5.17 -10.01 -4.32
N LEU A 270 -5.96 -8.97 -4.05
CA LEU A 270 -6.73 -8.79 -2.81
C LEU A 270 -8.24 -8.86 -3.07
N PRO A 271 -8.81 -10.04 -3.39
CA PRO A 271 -10.21 -10.14 -3.86
C PRO A 271 -11.26 -9.89 -2.77
N TYR A 272 -10.88 -10.01 -1.49
CA TYR A 272 -11.79 -9.84 -0.35
C TYR A 272 -11.71 -8.45 0.29
N LEU A 273 -11.07 -7.49 -0.39
CA LEU A 273 -10.92 -6.13 0.13
C LEU A 273 -12.29 -5.44 0.23
N THR A 274 -12.62 -4.94 1.42
CA THR A 274 -13.87 -4.22 1.72
C THR A 274 -13.63 -2.75 2.01
N HIS A 275 -12.49 -2.40 2.59
CA HIS A 275 -12.14 -1.02 2.93
C HIS A 275 -10.78 -0.66 2.35
N LEU A 276 -10.74 0.37 1.51
CA LEU A 276 -9.51 0.92 0.93
C LEU A 276 -9.43 2.42 1.25
N ASN A 277 -8.33 2.80 1.90
CA ASN A 277 -8.05 4.20 2.20
C ASN A 277 -6.68 4.58 1.61
N LEU A 278 -6.69 5.49 0.64
CA LEU A 278 -5.52 6.08 -0.02
C LEU A 278 -5.51 7.61 0.17
N SER A 279 -6.07 8.10 1.28
CA SER A 279 -6.16 9.53 1.57
C SER A 279 -4.79 10.16 1.81
N TYR A 280 -4.65 11.43 1.46
CA TYR A 280 -3.43 12.22 1.57
C TYR A 280 -2.23 11.60 0.82
N CYS A 281 -2.51 10.99 -0.33
CA CYS A 281 -1.52 10.57 -1.32
C CYS A 281 -1.33 11.66 -2.41
N ARG A 282 -0.54 11.40 -3.46
CA ARG A 282 -0.35 12.30 -4.63
C ARG A 282 -0.88 11.69 -5.94
N ILE A 283 -2.01 10.98 -5.84
CA ILE A 283 -2.65 10.28 -6.95
C ILE A 283 -3.47 11.27 -7.79
N GLN A 284 -3.06 11.51 -9.03
CA GLN A 284 -3.72 12.48 -9.91
C GLN A 284 -4.85 11.90 -10.75
N HIS A 285 -4.75 10.62 -11.13
CA HIS A 285 -5.70 9.98 -12.05
C HIS A 285 -6.06 8.58 -11.56
N ILE A 286 -7.31 8.18 -11.79
CA ILE A 286 -7.77 6.79 -11.64
C ILE A 286 -8.24 6.31 -13.00
N HIS A 287 -7.60 5.24 -13.49
CA HIS A 287 -7.84 4.71 -14.82
C HIS A 287 -8.88 3.59 -14.82
N GLN A 288 -9.47 3.36 -16.00
CA GLN A 288 -10.39 2.25 -16.19
C GLN A 288 -9.74 0.89 -15.87
N GLY A 289 -10.43 0.07 -15.08
CA GLY A 289 -10.05 -1.32 -14.82
C GLY A 289 -9.12 -1.55 -13.61
N GLU A 290 -8.57 -0.49 -13.01
CA GLU A 290 -7.68 -0.60 -11.84
C GLU A 290 -8.36 -1.19 -10.59
N LEU A 291 -9.68 -0.97 -10.48
CA LEU A 291 -10.55 -1.44 -9.39
C LEU A 291 -11.52 -2.55 -9.83
N GLY A 292 -11.35 -3.08 -11.05
CA GLY A 292 -12.28 -4.03 -11.67
C GLY A 292 -12.43 -5.37 -10.94
N GLN A 293 -11.48 -5.72 -10.06
CA GLN A 293 -11.38 -7.02 -9.39
C GLN A 293 -11.86 -7.01 -7.93
N HIS A 294 -12.46 -5.91 -7.48
CA HIS A 294 -12.83 -5.70 -6.07
C HIS A 294 -14.36 -5.53 -5.90
N PRO A 295 -15.18 -6.54 -6.22
CA PRO A 295 -16.64 -6.40 -6.19
C PRO A 295 -17.21 -6.18 -4.78
N HIS A 296 -16.46 -6.60 -3.75
CA HIS A 296 -16.84 -6.50 -2.34
C HIS A 296 -16.41 -5.19 -1.67
N LEU A 297 -15.77 -4.27 -2.40
CA LEU A 297 -15.33 -3.01 -1.83
C LEU A 297 -16.55 -2.18 -1.39
N LEU A 298 -16.61 -1.84 -0.12
CA LEU A 298 -17.70 -1.09 0.51
C LEU A 298 -17.31 0.38 0.71
N GLU A 299 -16.07 0.64 1.11
CA GLU A 299 -15.57 2.01 1.35
C GLU A 299 -14.30 2.27 0.55
N LEU A 300 -14.30 3.35 -0.23
CA LEU A 300 -13.14 3.89 -0.92
C LEU A 300 -12.91 5.33 -0.49
N ARG A 301 -11.75 5.60 0.12
CA ARG A 301 -11.36 6.95 0.57
C ARG A 301 -10.09 7.41 -0.13
N LEU A 302 -10.17 8.58 -0.73
CA LEU A 302 -9.13 9.27 -1.50
C LEU A 302 -9.15 10.77 -1.15
N GLN A 303 -9.45 11.10 0.11
CA GLN A 303 -9.49 12.49 0.58
C GLN A 303 -8.11 13.14 0.42
N GLY A 304 -8.01 14.34 -0.12
CA GLY A 304 -6.73 15.06 -0.19
C GLY A 304 -5.66 14.41 -1.07
N ALA A 305 -6.04 13.52 -1.99
CA ALA A 305 -5.11 12.74 -2.82
C ALA A 305 -4.54 13.50 -4.03
N GLN A 306 -4.97 14.75 -4.27
CA GLN A 306 -4.63 15.58 -5.45
C GLN A 306 -5.25 15.08 -6.77
N LEU A 307 -6.37 14.35 -6.68
CA LEU A 307 -7.05 13.76 -7.82
C LEU A 307 -7.59 14.84 -8.77
N VAL A 308 -7.22 14.77 -10.04
CA VAL A 308 -7.60 15.71 -11.11
C VAL A 308 -8.74 15.14 -11.94
N SER A 309 -8.69 13.84 -12.27
CA SER A 309 -9.75 13.19 -13.04
C SER A 309 -9.93 11.72 -12.67
N ILE A 310 -11.16 11.25 -12.82
CA ILE A 310 -11.53 9.83 -12.73
C ILE A 310 -12.08 9.43 -14.09
N GLU A 311 -11.49 8.41 -14.71
CA GLU A 311 -11.94 7.97 -16.02
C GLU A 311 -13.34 7.36 -15.99
N PRO A 312 -14.12 7.52 -17.07
CA PRO A 312 -15.35 6.77 -17.24
C PRO A 312 -15.11 5.28 -17.04
N PHE A 313 -16.07 4.62 -16.42
CA PHE A 313 -16.03 3.21 -16.08
C PHE A 313 -14.95 2.76 -15.07
N ALA A 314 -14.22 3.68 -14.43
CA ALA A 314 -13.21 3.34 -13.43
C ALA A 314 -13.76 2.48 -12.27
N PHE A 315 -15.01 2.72 -11.87
CA PHE A 315 -15.66 2.02 -10.75
C PHE A 315 -16.65 0.93 -11.19
N VAL A 316 -16.63 0.49 -12.45
CA VAL A 316 -17.58 -0.53 -12.95
C VAL A 316 -17.51 -1.85 -12.18
N GLY A 317 -16.34 -2.22 -11.68
CA GLY A 317 -16.17 -3.44 -10.86
C GLY A 317 -16.76 -3.34 -9.45
N LEU A 318 -16.99 -2.12 -8.94
CA LEU A 318 -17.31 -1.86 -7.54
C LEU A 318 -18.82 -1.97 -7.25
N LYS A 319 -19.36 -3.18 -7.35
CA LYS A 319 -20.80 -3.44 -7.24
C LYS A 319 -21.39 -3.10 -5.87
N SER A 320 -20.61 -3.23 -4.81
CA SER A 320 -21.06 -3.04 -3.41
C SER A 320 -20.58 -1.73 -2.77
N LEU A 321 -20.08 -0.77 -3.55
CA LEU A 321 -19.54 0.47 -3.00
C LEU A 321 -20.63 1.31 -2.32
N GLN A 322 -20.48 1.53 -1.03
CA GLN A 322 -21.43 2.28 -0.19
C GLN A 322 -20.93 3.67 0.15
N LEU A 323 -19.62 3.85 0.34
CA LEU A 323 -18.99 5.14 0.65
C LEU A 323 -17.88 5.45 -0.34
N LEU A 324 -17.97 6.63 -0.96
CA LEU A 324 -16.91 7.22 -1.76
C LEU A 324 -16.53 8.58 -1.15
N ASP A 325 -15.30 8.69 -0.68
CA ASP A 325 -14.73 9.96 -0.23
C ASP A 325 -13.64 10.41 -1.20
N VAL A 326 -13.95 11.47 -1.96
CA VAL A 326 -13.03 12.16 -2.88
C VAL A 326 -12.96 13.64 -2.53
N SER A 327 -13.20 13.98 -1.26
CA SER A 327 -13.16 15.36 -0.78
C SER A 327 -11.74 15.95 -0.82
N GLN A 328 -11.65 17.28 -0.88
CA GLN A 328 -10.39 18.04 -0.87
C GLN A 328 -9.42 17.64 -2.00
N ASN A 329 -9.94 17.38 -3.20
CA ASN A 329 -9.14 17.06 -4.38
C ASN A 329 -9.16 18.22 -5.40
N ARG A 330 -8.78 17.95 -6.65
CA ARG A 330 -8.75 18.90 -7.76
C ARG A 330 -9.71 18.47 -8.89
N LEU A 331 -10.76 17.73 -8.55
CA LEU A 331 -11.74 17.25 -9.52
C LEU A 331 -12.54 18.42 -10.11
N ASP A 332 -12.61 18.46 -11.43
CA ASP A 332 -13.51 19.36 -12.15
C ASP A 332 -14.95 18.81 -12.20
N SER A 333 -15.12 17.49 -12.16
CA SER A 333 -16.42 16.85 -12.20
C SER A 333 -16.38 15.41 -11.68
N LEU A 334 -17.56 14.85 -11.41
CA LEU A 334 -17.77 13.44 -11.12
C LEU A 334 -18.92 12.92 -11.98
N GLU A 335 -18.59 12.30 -13.10
CA GLU A 335 -19.58 11.82 -14.07
C GLU A 335 -20.31 10.57 -13.58
N ARG A 336 -21.61 10.45 -13.90
CA ARG A 336 -22.38 9.22 -13.62
C ARG A 336 -21.76 7.99 -14.29
N GLY A 337 -21.12 8.18 -15.46
CA GLY A 337 -20.48 7.13 -16.25
C GLY A 337 -19.24 6.50 -15.60
N VAL A 338 -18.73 7.06 -14.50
CA VAL A 338 -17.65 6.43 -13.71
C VAL A 338 -18.13 5.13 -13.07
N PHE A 339 -19.42 5.05 -12.72
CA PHE A 339 -20.05 3.91 -12.07
C PHE A 339 -20.74 3.00 -13.09
N ALA A 340 -20.82 1.69 -12.80
CA ALA A 340 -21.75 0.81 -13.53
C ALA A 340 -23.21 1.14 -13.17
N SER A 341 -23.49 1.27 -11.88
CA SER A 341 -24.71 1.90 -11.35
C SER A 341 -24.36 2.61 -10.02
N PRO A 342 -24.83 3.84 -9.79
CA PRO A 342 -24.62 4.55 -8.54
C PRO A 342 -25.62 4.13 -7.43
N ASP A 343 -26.54 3.20 -7.68
CA ASP A 343 -27.64 2.89 -6.75
C ASP A 343 -27.18 2.27 -5.42
N SER A 344 -26.02 1.60 -5.41
CA SER A 344 -25.41 1.05 -4.20
C SER A 344 -24.73 2.10 -3.31
N LEU A 345 -24.45 3.29 -3.87
CA LEU A 345 -23.75 4.35 -3.16
C LEU A 345 -24.70 5.02 -2.15
N LEU A 346 -24.33 4.98 -0.88
CA LEU A 346 -25.09 5.55 0.23
C LEU A 346 -24.51 6.89 0.68
N ARG A 347 -23.19 7.03 0.63
CA ARG A 347 -22.46 8.19 1.16
C ARG A 347 -21.43 8.69 0.15
N LEU A 348 -21.47 9.98 -0.16
CA LEU A 348 -20.53 10.65 -1.05
C LEU A 348 -19.95 11.90 -0.37
N CYS A 349 -18.62 11.98 -0.30
CA CYS A 349 -17.92 13.19 0.12
C CYS A 349 -17.19 13.78 -1.09
N LEU A 350 -17.67 14.93 -1.59
CA LEU A 350 -17.16 15.61 -2.78
C LEU A 350 -16.71 17.06 -2.51
N GLY A 351 -16.94 17.58 -1.29
CA GLY A 351 -16.59 18.95 -0.92
C GLY A 351 -15.11 19.28 -1.09
N GLY A 352 -14.79 20.57 -1.27
CA GLY A 352 -13.41 21.04 -1.44
C GLY A 352 -12.77 20.70 -2.79
N ASN A 353 -13.58 20.51 -3.83
CA ASN A 353 -13.13 20.33 -5.21
C ASN A 353 -13.53 21.54 -6.09
N PRO A 354 -12.73 21.93 -7.09
CA PRO A 354 -13.06 23.00 -8.04
C PRO A 354 -14.06 22.50 -9.11
N LEU A 355 -15.30 22.22 -8.70
CA LEU A 355 -16.30 21.61 -9.57
C LEU A 355 -16.79 22.56 -10.67
N VAL A 356 -16.87 22.09 -11.90
CA VAL A 356 -17.51 22.73 -13.04
C VAL A 356 -18.95 22.24 -13.11
N CYS A 357 -19.89 23.10 -12.76
CA CYS A 357 -21.31 22.80 -12.71
C CYS A 357 -21.97 22.89 -14.08
N ASP A 358 -21.71 21.87 -14.90
CA ASP A 358 -22.32 21.63 -16.20
C ASP A 358 -23.26 20.41 -16.16
N CYS A 359 -23.63 19.86 -17.34
CA CYS A 359 -24.53 18.71 -17.40
C CYS A 359 -23.99 17.43 -16.71
N ARG A 360 -22.67 17.30 -16.51
CA ARG A 360 -22.04 16.12 -15.91
C ARG A 360 -22.44 15.91 -14.45
N LEU A 361 -22.73 17.00 -13.74
CA LEU A 361 -23.10 16.97 -12.31
C LEU A 361 -24.61 16.94 -12.07
N LEU A 362 -25.45 16.93 -13.12
CA LEU A 362 -26.91 16.94 -12.97
C LEU A 362 -27.42 15.80 -12.10
N TRP A 363 -26.80 14.62 -12.18
CA TRP A 363 -27.19 13.44 -11.40
C TRP A 363 -26.95 13.60 -9.88
N LEU A 364 -26.17 14.59 -9.44
CA LEU A 364 -25.93 14.87 -8.02
C LEU A 364 -26.93 15.89 -7.43
N LEU A 365 -27.72 16.55 -8.28
CA LEU A 365 -28.75 17.48 -7.81
C LEU A 365 -29.84 16.72 -7.05
N ASN A 366 -30.48 17.40 -6.07
CA ASN A 366 -31.54 16.80 -5.25
C ASN A 366 -32.68 16.19 -6.08
N SER A 367 -32.97 16.74 -7.26
CA SER A 367 -34.04 16.27 -8.16
C SER A 367 -33.69 14.98 -8.91
N HIS A 368 -32.41 14.60 -9.01
CA HIS A 368 -31.93 13.50 -9.86
C HIS A 368 -31.06 12.48 -9.13
N LYS A 369 -30.53 12.81 -7.96
CA LYS A 369 -29.70 11.88 -7.18
C LYS A 369 -30.52 10.70 -6.67
N PRO A 370 -29.89 9.52 -6.48
CA PRO A 370 -30.54 8.40 -5.80
C PRO A 370 -31.05 8.84 -4.42
N PRO A 371 -32.28 8.45 -4.02
CA PRO A 371 -32.88 8.90 -2.76
C PRO A 371 -32.10 8.40 -1.53
N SER A 372 -31.40 7.26 -1.66
CA SER A 372 -30.52 6.70 -0.64
C SER A 372 -29.19 7.46 -0.49
N LEU A 373 -28.80 8.28 -1.48
CA LEU A 373 -27.49 8.93 -1.50
C LEU A 373 -27.47 10.18 -0.63
N GLN A 374 -26.63 10.14 0.40
CA GLN A 374 -26.31 11.25 1.29
C GLN A 374 -24.97 11.88 0.88
N ILE A 375 -24.98 13.19 0.62
CA ILE A 375 -23.77 13.96 0.40
C ILE A 375 -23.33 14.51 1.75
N LEU A 376 -22.21 13.99 2.26
CA LEU A 376 -21.67 14.29 3.59
C LEU A 376 -20.57 15.37 3.53
N ASP A 377 -20.12 15.80 4.71
CA ASP A 377 -19.08 16.83 4.91
C ASP A 377 -19.44 18.24 4.37
N ILE A 378 -18.42 18.97 3.92
CA ILE A 378 -18.52 20.28 3.26
C ILE A 378 -19.35 20.10 1.99
N GLN A 379 -20.43 20.88 1.84
CA GLN A 379 -21.27 20.79 0.66
C GLN A 379 -20.46 21.14 -0.61
N PRO A 380 -20.62 20.39 -1.71
CA PRO A 380 -19.93 20.68 -2.96
C PRO A 380 -20.40 22.01 -3.55
N GLU A 381 -19.43 22.88 -3.83
CA GLU A 381 -19.64 24.21 -4.40
C GLU A 381 -19.15 24.27 -5.85
N CYS A 382 -19.84 25.08 -6.66
CA CYS A 382 -19.44 25.31 -8.05
C CYS A 382 -18.30 26.33 -8.13
N SER A 383 -17.24 25.98 -8.85
CA SER A 383 -16.15 26.88 -9.25
C SER A 383 -16.38 27.53 -10.62
N ALA A 384 -17.19 26.90 -11.46
CA ALA A 384 -17.57 27.38 -12.79
C ALA A 384 -18.97 26.87 -13.15
N PRO A 385 -19.69 27.50 -14.10
CA PRO A 385 -19.37 28.79 -14.73
C PRO A 385 -19.50 29.98 -13.75
N GLU A 386 -19.00 31.17 -14.11
CA GLU A 386 -18.98 32.36 -13.23
C GLU A 386 -20.33 32.66 -12.55
N HIS A 387 -21.44 32.47 -13.25
CA HIS A 387 -22.79 32.70 -12.71
C HIS A 387 -23.21 31.76 -11.57
N LEU A 388 -22.53 30.62 -11.42
CA LEU A 388 -22.76 29.63 -10.38
C LEU A 388 -21.65 29.62 -9.32
N LEU A 389 -20.63 30.47 -9.44
CA LEU A 389 -19.49 30.49 -8.53
C LEU A 389 -19.92 30.57 -7.05
N GLY A 390 -19.41 29.66 -6.22
CA GLY A 390 -19.69 29.58 -4.79
C GLY A 390 -21.07 29.04 -4.41
N LYS A 391 -21.94 28.71 -5.38
CA LYS A 391 -23.24 28.10 -5.06
C LYS A 391 -23.07 26.61 -4.74
N THR A 392 -23.75 26.15 -3.69
CA THR A 392 -23.76 24.73 -3.35
C THR A 392 -24.69 23.95 -4.29
N LEU A 393 -24.38 22.69 -4.58
CA LEU A 393 -25.25 21.83 -5.41
C LEU A 393 -26.65 21.64 -4.80
N ARG A 394 -26.78 21.77 -3.47
CA ARG A 394 -28.07 21.66 -2.76
C ARG A 394 -29.00 22.84 -3.06
N ASP A 395 -28.42 24.02 -3.28
CA ASP A 395 -29.16 25.27 -3.49
C ASP A 395 -29.56 25.49 -4.96
N LEU A 396 -29.01 24.69 -5.87
CA LEU A 396 -29.33 24.74 -7.30
C LEU A 396 -30.73 24.15 -7.55
N LYS A 397 -31.66 25.03 -7.93
CA LYS A 397 -33.03 24.71 -8.32
C LYS A 397 -33.32 25.29 -9.72
N GLU A 398 -34.41 24.86 -10.34
CA GLU A 398 -34.91 25.54 -11.54
C GLU A 398 -35.25 27.01 -11.23
N PRO A 399 -34.97 27.98 -12.13
CA PRO A 399 -34.55 27.86 -13.54
C PRO A 399 -33.02 27.92 -13.77
N LEU A 400 -32.20 27.92 -12.71
CA LEU A 400 -30.74 28.05 -12.85
C LEU A 400 -30.13 26.80 -13.50
N VAL A 401 -30.67 25.63 -13.17
CA VAL A 401 -30.20 24.33 -13.69
C VAL A 401 -30.37 24.29 -15.21
N SER A 402 -31.58 24.51 -15.72
CA SER A 402 -31.86 24.51 -17.17
C SER A 402 -31.07 25.55 -17.96
N ARG A 403 -30.73 26.70 -17.36
CA ARG A 403 -30.01 27.78 -18.05
C ARG A 403 -28.48 27.63 -18.03
N TYR A 404 -27.90 27.22 -16.90
CA TYR A 404 -26.44 27.25 -16.70
C TYR A 404 -25.78 25.87 -16.62
N MET A 405 -26.49 24.82 -16.20
CA MET A 405 -25.94 23.46 -16.12
C MET A 405 -26.17 22.69 -17.43
N THR A 406 -25.66 23.23 -18.53
CA THR A 406 -25.83 22.66 -19.87
C THR A 406 -24.50 22.20 -20.45
N CYS A 407 -24.56 21.28 -21.41
CA CYS A 407 -23.41 20.88 -22.22
C CYS A 407 -23.73 21.07 -23.70
N THR A 408 -22.72 21.35 -24.50
CA THR A 408 -22.86 21.53 -25.94
C THR A 408 -22.30 20.30 -26.65
N LYS A 409 -23.13 19.70 -27.52
CA LYS A 409 -22.75 18.52 -28.31
C LYS A 409 -21.54 18.83 -29.21
N PRO A 410 -20.62 17.87 -29.44
CA PRO A 410 -19.43 18.12 -30.23
C PRO A 410 -19.78 18.51 -31.66
N ARG A 411 -19.03 19.46 -32.22
CA ARG A 411 -19.06 19.85 -33.62
C ARG A 411 -17.66 19.70 -34.18
N ILE A 412 -17.50 18.81 -35.16
CA ILE A 412 -16.25 18.68 -35.89
C ILE A 412 -16.17 19.84 -36.89
N GLY A 413 -14.97 20.33 -37.17
CA GLY A 413 -14.67 21.37 -38.17
C GLY A 413 -15.20 21.06 -39.58
N PRO A 414 -14.80 21.78 -40.64
CA PRO A 414 -15.53 21.88 -41.90
C PRO A 414 -16.09 20.52 -42.37
N ASN A 415 -17.42 20.49 -42.56
CA ASN A 415 -18.27 19.31 -42.80
C ASN A 415 -17.99 18.59 -44.14
N THR A 416 -16.84 18.81 -44.75
CA THR A 416 -16.42 18.22 -46.02
C THR A 416 -15.64 16.94 -45.75
N THR A 417 -15.99 15.86 -46.46
CA THR A 417 -15.19 14.63 -46.48
C THR A 417 -13.77 14.96 -46.93
N GLN A 418 -12.80 14.71 -46.06
CA GLN A 418 -11.39 14.94 -46.36
C GLN A 418 -10.92 13.85 -47.33
N LEU A 419 -10.25 14.25 -48.41
CA LEU A 419 -9.55 13.35 -49.31
C LEU A 419 -8.07 13.75 -49.30
N LEU A 420 -7.22 12.90 -48.75
CA LEU A 420 -5.78 13.10 -48.70
C LEU A 420 -5.10 12.09 -49.62
N MET A 421 -4.26 12.58 -50.53
CA MET A 421 -3.31 11.74 -51.27
C MET A 421 -1.93 11.89 -50.63
N ALA A 422 -1.28 10.78 -50.32
CA ALA A 422 0.07 10.75 -49.77
C ALA A 422 0.94 9.78 -50.58
N ASP A 423 2.22 10.06 -50.71
CA ASP A 423 3.16 9.10 -51.28
C ASP A 423 3.67 8.14 -50.19
N GLU A 424 4.00 6.91 -50.58
CA GLU A 424 4.56 5.92 -49.67
C GLU A 424 5.80 6.46 -48.93
N GLY A 425 5.82 6.31 -47.61
CA GLY A 425 6.87 6.82 -46.72
C GLY A 425 6.69 8.28 -46.26
N GLN A 426 5.79 9.07 -46.87
CA GLN A 426 5.52 10.45 -46.44
C GLN A 426 4.56 10.50 -45.23
N PRO A 427 4.64 11.55 -44.39
CA PRO A 427 3.69 11.74 -43.30
C PRO A 427 2.31 12.14 -43.84
N ALA A 428 1.26 11.54 -43.30
CA ALA A 428 -0.13 11.86 -43.64
C ALA A 428 -0.87 12.36 -42.38
N ARG A 429 -1.60 13.48 -42.50
CA ARG A 429 -2.34 14.10 -41.40
C ARG A 429 -3.81 14.28 -41.76
N LEU A 430 -4.69 13.61 -41.02
CA LEU A 430 -6.15 13.73 -41.18
C LEU A 430 -6.69 14.55 -40.01
N SER A 431 -7.27 15.72 -40.29
CA SER A 431 -7.69 16.65 -39.25
C SER A 431 -9.02 16.24 -38.64
N CYS A 432 -9.17 16.34 -37.32
CA CYS A 432 -10.47 16.21 -36.66
C CYS A 432 -10.58 17.15 -35.46
N MET A 433 -10.46 18.45 -35.76
CA MET A 433 -10.67 19.49 -34.76
C MET A 433 -12.16 19.51 -34.37
N ALA A 434 -12.43 19.18 -33.11
CA ALA A 434 -13.79 19.15 -32.57
C ALA A 434 -13.96 20.17 -31.44
N GLU A 435 -15.00 20.97 -31.53
CA GLU A 435 -15.40 21.94 -30.52
C GLU A 435 -16.62 21.42 -29.75
N GLY A 436 -16.70 21.75 -28.46
CA GLY A 436 -17.79 21.34 -27.58
C GLY A 436 -17.46 21.64 -26.12
N ALA A 437 -18.48 21.67 -25.27
CA ALA A 437 -18.35 21.90 -23.84
C ALA A 437 -19.08 20.79 -23.06
N PRO A 438 -18.39 19.98 -22.23
CA PRO A 438 -16.93 19.89 -22.07
C PRO A 438 -16.19 19.54 -23.37
N ARG A 439 -14.88 19.82 -23.39
CA ARG A 439 -14.01 19.54 -24.54
C ARG A 439 -14.12 18.06 -24.94
N PRO A 440 -14.45 17.74 -26.20
CA PRO A 440 -14.68 16.36 -26.61
C PRO A 440 -13.39 15.54 -26.66
N SER A 441 -13.51 14.26 -26.32
CA SER A 441 -12.49 13.25 -26.58
C SER A 441 -12.59 12.77 -28.04
N VAL A 442 -11.44 12.57 -28.69
CA VAL A 442 -11.38 12.17 -30.11
C VAL A 442 -10.80 10.76 -30.23
N VAL A 443 -11.48 9.92 -31.01
CA VAL A 443 -11.06 8.55 -31.34
C VAL A 443 -11.13 8.36 -32.85
N TRP A 444 -10.11 7.73 -33.42
CA TRP A 444 -10.05 7.38 -34.83
C TRP A 444 -10.24 5.88 -35.03
N ILE A 445 -11.08 5.51 -35.99
CA ILE A 445 -11.24 4.13 -36.47
C ILE A 445 -10.56 4.02 -37.83
N THR A 446 -9.56 3.16 -37.89
CA THR A 446 -8.81 2.85 -39.13
C THR A 446 -9.64 2.00 -40.10
N PRO A 447 -9.25 1.90 -41.39
CA PRO A 447 -9.90 1.01 -42.36
C PRO A 447 -9.96 -0.45 -41.89
N HIS A 448 -9.00 -0.84 -41.05
CA HIS A 448 -8.86 -2.17 -40.45
C HIS A 448 -9.64 -2.35 -39.14
N ARG A 449 -10.57 -1.42 -38.82
CA ARG A 449 -11.38 -1.40 -37.59
C ARG A 449 -10.59 -1.34 -36.29
N ARG A 450 -9.36 -0.83 -36.32
CA ARG A 450 -8.56 -0.54 -35.11
C ARG A 450 -8.89 0.85 -34.58
N TYR A 451 -9.03 0.96 -33.27
CA TYR A 451 -9.25 2.22 -32.55
C TYR A 451 -7.91 2.85 -32.16
N ILE A 452 -7.71 4.12 -32.52
CA ILE A 452 -6.55 4.93 -32.13
C ILE A 452 -7.06 6.06 -31.24
N THR A 453 -6.42 6.23 -30.09
CA THR A 453 -6.79 7.23 -29.08
C THR A 453 -5.58 8.11 -28.76
N ALA A 454 -5.76 9.17 -27.95
CA ALA A 454 -4.65 9.99 -27.45
C ALA A 454 -3.63 9.20 -26.60
N LYS A 455 -3.99 7.99 -26.11
CA LYS A 455 -3.08 7.10 -25.36
C LYS A 455 -2.30 6.14 -26.27
N SER A 456 -2.69 6.02 -27.54
CA SER A 456 -2.02 5.15 -28.51
C SER A 456 -0.68 5.78 -28.90
N SER A 457 0.41 5.01 -28.84
CA SER A 457 1.74 5.41 -29.30
C SER A 457 2.22 4.51 -30.44
N GLY A 458 2.99 5.07 -31.38
CA GLY A 458 3.55 4.31 -32.50
C GLY A 458 3.70 5.12 -33.80
N ARG A 459 3.52 4.44 -34.93
CA ARG A 459 3.54 5.05 -36.28
C ARG A 459 2.33 5.93 -36.55
N VAL A 460 1.19 5.60 -35.93
CA VAL A 460 -0.10 6.27 -36.07
C VAL A 460 -0.54 6.77 -34.70
N GLU A 461 -0.68 8.09 -34.54
CA GLU A 461 -0.94 8.76 -33.26
C GLU A 461 -2.02 9.84 -33.41
N VAL A 462 -2.73 10.15 -32.33
CA VAL A 462 -3.74 11.23 -32.30
C VAL A 462 -3.15 12.42 -31.55
N GLN A 463 -3.07 13.56 -32.23
CA GLN A 463 -2.57 14.81 -31.67
C GLN A 463 -3.56 15.45 -30.67
N PRO A 464 -3.12 16.38 -29.81
CA PRO A 464 -3.98 17.02 -28.81
C PRO A 464 -5.16 17.83 -29.36
N ASP A 465 -5.11 18.23 -30.64
CA ASP A 465 -6.19 18.90 -31.37
C ASP A 465 -7.20 17.92 -31.99
N GLY A 466 -6.92 16.60 -31.94
CA GLY A 466 -7.73 15.53 -32.53
C GLY A 466 -7.22 15.03 -33.90
N THR A 467 -6.18 15.64 -34.47
CA THR A 467 -5.63 15.26 -35.78
C THR A 467 -4.94 13.90 -35.71
N LEU A 468 -5.24 12.99 -36.64
CA LEU A 468 -4.53 11.72 -36.80
C LEU A 468 -3.26 11.96 -37.60
N GLU A 469 -2.11 11.63 -37.01
CA GLU A 469 -0.82 11.70 -37.68
C GLU A 469 -0.28 10.30 -37.94
N ILE A 470 -0.02 10.02 -39.22
CA ILE A 470 0.67 8.82 -39.69
C ILE A 470 2.07 9.27 -40.07
N LYS A 471 3.09 8.87 -39.29
CA LYS A 471 4.48 9.35 -39.46
C LYS A 471 5.10 8.94 -40.81
N ALA A 472 4.78 7.74 -41.27
CA ALA A 472 5.18 7.21 -42.57
C ALA A 472 4.01 6.39 -43.14
N ALA A 473 3.41 6.85 -44.23
CA ALA A 473 2.28 6.20 -44.87
C ALA A 473 2.71 4.93 -45.63
N GLU A 474 2.00 3.83 -45.42
CA GLU A 474 2.20 2.57 -46.13
C GLU A 474 1.02 2.29 -47.07
N LEU A 475 1.21 1.49 -48.12
CA LEU A 475 0.12 1.13 -49.04
C LEU A 475 -1.11 0.56 -48.32
N HIS A 476 -0.89 -0.21 -47.26
CA HIS A 476 -1.95 -0.80 -46.44
C HIS A 476 -2.71 0.22 -45.58
N ASP A 477 -2.23 1.45 -45.41
CA ASP A 477 -2.97 2.50 -44.69
C ASP A 477 -4.09 3.10 -45.55
N SER A 478 -4.10 2.85 -46.86
CA SER A 478 -5.13 3.37 -47.75
C SER A 478 -6.53 2.89 -47.35
N GLY A 479 -7.48 3.82 -47.30
CA GLY A 479 -8.87 3.52 -47.01
C GLY A 479 -9.60 4.67 -46.32
N VAL A 480 -10.78 4.34 -45.80
CA VAL A 480 -11.64 5.29 -45.09
C VAL A 480 -11.40 5.21 -43.58
N TYR A 481 -11.01 6.33 -43.01
CA TYR A 481 -10.88 6.57 -41.59
C TYR A 481 -12.13 7.27 -41.06
N LEU A 482 -12.56 6.90 -39.87
CA LEU A 482 -13.70 7.53 -39.19
C LEU A 482 -13.22 8.20 -37.91
N CYS A 483 -13.31 9.52 -37.83
CA CYS A 483 -13.14 10.26 -36.59
C CYS A 483 -14.46 10.27 -35.82
N ILE A 484 -14.39 10.04 -34.51
CA ILE A 484 -15.51 10.17 -33.58
C ILE A 484 -15.07 11.12 -32.46
N ALA A 485 -15.75 12.25 -32.35
CA ALA A 485 -15.63 13.19 -31.24
C ALA A 485 -16.80 12.99 -30.26
N SER A 486 -16.51 12.81 -28.97
CA SER A 486 -17.50 12.45 -27.95
C SER A 486 -17.36 13.27 -26.68
N ASN A 487 -18.47 13.77 -26.16
CA ASN A 487 -18.59 14.35 -24.82
C ASN A 487 -19.95 13.93 -24.20
N PRO A 488 -20.24 14.32 -22.94
CA PRO A 488 -21.50 13.96 -22.27
C PRO A 488 -22.80 14.42 -22.97
N ALA A 489 -22.75 15.43 -23.86
CA ALA A 489 -23.89 15.86 -24.66
C ALA A 489 -24.11 15.02 -25.94
N GLY A 490 -23.16 14.16 -26.30
CA GLY A 490 -23.28 13.19 -27.38
C GLY A 490 -22.06 13.12 -28.28
N ASN A 491 -22.24 12.53 -29.46
CA ASN A 491 -21.15 12.22 -30.39
C ASN A 491 -21.36 12.92 -31.73
N ALA A 492 -20.25 13.27 -32.39
CA ALA A 492 -20.18 13.66 -33.79
C ALA A 492 -19.12 12.82 -34.50
N SER A 493 -19.29 12.59 -35.80
CA SER A 493 -18.38 11.76 -36.57
C SER A 493 -18.09 12.35 -37.94
N LEU A 494 -16.87 12.18 -38.43
CA LEU A 494 -16.41 12.64 -39.74
C LEU A 494 -15.64 11.52 -40.45
N SER A 495 -15.95 11.28 -41.72
CA SER A 495 -15.20 10.35 -42.56
C SER A 495 -14.10 11.07 -43.33
N ALA A 496 -12.91 10.49 -43.35
CA ALA A 496 -11.74 10.96 -44.09
C ALA A 496 -11.14 9.82 -44.90
N SER A 497 -10.84 10.06 -46.17
CA SER A 497 -10.27 9.08 -47.09
C SER A 497 -8.79 9.35 -47.32
N LEU A 498 -7.95 8.34 -47.13
CA LEU A 498 -6.52 8.36 -47.43
C LEU A 498 -6.22 7.46 -48.61
N ALA A 499 -5.54 7.99 -49.63
CA ALA A 499 -5.04 7.23 -50.76
C ALA A 499 -3.51 7.33 -50.80
N VAL A 500 -2.82 6.20 -50.58
CA VAL A 500 -1.36 6.13 -50.63
C VAL A 500 -0.90 5.68 -52.01
N LYS A 501 -0.07 6.47 -52.66
CA LYS A 501 0.53 6.13 -53.96
C LYS A 501 1.89 5.46 -53.73
N SER A 502 2.11 4.33 -54.39
CA SER A 502 3.44 3.75 -54.47
C SER A 502 4.31 4.65 -55.33
N LEU A 503 5.53 4.93 -54.88
CA LEU A 503 6.54 5.57 -55.71
C LEU A 503 7.00 4.53 -56.76
N GLY A 504 6.27 4.45 -57.87
CA GLY A 504 6.73 3.70 -59.02
C GLY A 504 8.04 4.30 -59.50
N ILE A 505 9.14 3.57 -59.34
CA ILE A 505 10.40 3.85 -60.04
C ILE A 505 10.09 3.68 -61.53
N GLY A 506 9.79 4.80 -62.20
CA GLY A 506 9.51 4.84 -63.61
C GLY A 506 10.15 6.07 -64.24
N ASP A 507 11.46 6.05 -64.41
CA ASP A 507 12.08 6.49 -65.66
C ASP A 507 13.58 6.16 -65.73
N ARG A 508 13.90 5.04 -66.37
CA ARG A 508 15.14 4.88 -67.12
C ARG A 508 14.85 4.07 -68.37
N SER A 509 14.48 4.82 -69.41
CA SER A 509 14.80 4.57 -70.81
C SER A 509 15.71 3.36 -71.08
N HIS A 510 15.19 2.37 -71.81
CA HIS A 510 15.97 1.73 -72.87
C HIS A 510 15.06 1.31 -74.02
N TYR A 511 15.01 2.18 -75.02
CA TYR A 511 14.89 1.76 -76.41
C TYR A 511 15.95 0.71 -76.70
N SER A 512 15.53 -0.49 -77.08
CA SER A 512 16.14 -1.22 -78.20
C SER A 512 15.29 -2.44 -78.56
N ASN A 513 14.77 -2.37 -79.78
CA ASN A 513 14.27 -3.47 -80.59
C ASN A 513 15.06 -4.78 -80.38
N ARG A 514 14.33 -5.90 -80.23
CA ARG A 514 14.64 -7.08 -81.05
C ARG A 514 13.45 -8.00 -81.26
N SER A 515 13.20 -8.16 -82.55
CA SER A 515 12.29 -8.97 -83.35
C SER A 515 12.02 -10.42 -82.91
N SER A 516 10.78 -10.82 -83.24
CA SER A 516 10.37 -12.04 -83.95
C SER A 516 10.29 -13.41 -83.25
N ASN A 517 9.06 -13.94 -83.35
CA ASN A 517 8.67 -15.21 -83.97
C ASN A 517 8.17 -16.37 -83.09
N TYR A 518 7.18 -17.04 -83.71
CA TYR A 518 6.60 -18.38 -83.49
C TYR A 518 5.49 -18.47 -82.42
N LEU A 519 4.22 -18.63 -82.82
CA LEU A 519 3.51 -19.89 -83.18
C LEU A 519 3.46 -20.83 -81.95
N THR A 520 2.35 -21.41 -81.48
CA THR A 520 1.08 -21.87 -82.08
C THR A 520 0.12 -22.32 -80.95
N ASP A 521 -1.19 -22.23 -81.23
CA ASP A 521 -2.32 -23.11 -80.87
C ASP A 521 -2.33 -23.97 -79.59
N SER A 522 -3.44 -23.93 -78.83
CA SER A 522 -4.56 -24.89 -79.04
C SER A 522 -5.70 -24.78 -78.00
N ASN A 523 -6.91 -24.97 -78.53
CA ASN A 523 -8.24 -25.11 -77.92
C ASN A 523 -8.33 -26.04 -76.68
N SER A 524 -9.26 -25.76 -75.76
CA SER A 524 -10.49 -26.56 -75.62
C SER A 524 -11.41 -26.08 -74.48
N THR A 525 -12.68 -26.35 -74.72
CA THR A 525 -13.91 -25.94 -74.04
C THR A 525 -14.34 -26.84 -72.88
N TRP A 526 -14.97 -26.21 -71.87
CA TRP A 526 -16.11 -26.67 -71.05
C TRP A 526 -15.86 -27.71 -69.94
N GLY A 527 -16.30 -27.34 -68.72
CA GLY A 527 -16.51 -28.25 -67.59
C GLY A 527 -16.80 -27.52 -66.28
N ASN A 528 -18.09 -27.36 -65.96
CA ASN A 528 -18.56 -26.96 -64.63
C ASN A 528 -18.08 -27.97 -63.57
N GLY A 529 -17.49 -27.49 -62.48
CA GLY A 529 -17.15 -28.31 -61.32
C GLY A 529 -16.38 -27.53 -60.27
N THR A 530 -17.01 -27.27 -59.14
CA THR A 530 -16.48 -26.65 -57.92
C THR A 530 -15.19 -27.30 -57.43
N VAL A 531 -14.08 -26.55 -57.31
CA VAL A 531 -12.88 -26.98 -56.56
C VAL A 531 -12.20 -25.80 -55.84
N LEU A 532 -11.89 -26.04 -54.58
CA LEU A 532 -11.14 -25.29 -53.56
C LEU A 532 -9.94 -24.47 -54.08
N TYR A 533 -9.82 -23.20 -53.65
CA TYR A 533 -8.60 -22.41 -53.85
C TYR A 533 -7.55 -22.80 -52.79
N ASN A 534 -6.62 -23.69 -53.17
CA ASN A 534 -5.33 -23.84 -52.48
C ASN A 534 -4.41 -22.69 -52.92
N MET A 535 -4.13 -21.76 -52.02
CA MET A 535 -3.16 -20.68 -52.24
C MET A 535 -1.76 -21.23 -51.97
N THR A 536 -1.03 -21.60 -53.03
CA THR A 536 0.38 -21.97 -52.96
C THR A 536 1.24 -20.71 -52.93
N VAL A 537 1.79 -20.39 -51.75
CA VAL A 537 2.89 -19.43 -51.59
C VAL A 537 4.15 -20.07 -52.20
N PRO A 538 4.92 -19.37 -53.06
CA PRO A 538 6.19 -19.91 -53.55
C PRO A 538 7.22 -19.75 -52.44
N ILE A 539 7.39 -20.77 -51.61
CA ILE A 539 8.44 -20.77 -50.60
C ILE A 539 9.70 -21.30 -51.26
N ASP A 540 10.64 -20.41 -51.55
CA ASP A 540 11.96 -20.75 -52.08
C ASP A 540 12.72 -21.60 -51.05
N ILE A 541 12.89 -22.89 -51.38
CA ILE A 541 13.59 -23.89 -50.57
C ILE A 541 15.03 -23.45 -50.23
N LYS A 542 15.66 -22.62 -51.07
CA LYS A 542 17.00 -22.07 -50.77
C LYS A 542 16.96 -21.11 -49.58
N THR A 543 15.90 -20.32 -49.44
CA THR A 543 15.75 -19.33 -48.36
C THR A 543 15.45 -20.00 -47.01
N ILE A 544 14.69 -21.10 -47.01
CA ILE A 544 14.46 -21.90 -45.79
C ILE A 544 15.76 -22.55 -45.31
N ILE A 545 16.53 -23.16 -46.21
CA ILE A 545 17.76 -23.88 -45.83
C ILE A 545 18.80 -22.90 -45.27
N ILE A 546 18.90 -21.69 -45.83
CA ILE A 546 19.79 -20.65 -45.32
C ILE A 546 19.32 -20.13 -43.95
N SER A 547 18.00 -19.93 -43.75
CA SER A 547 17.48 -19.43 -42.47
C SER A 547 17.57 -20.46 -41.34
N THR A 548 17.37 -21.75 -41.63
CA THR A 548 17.55 -22.83 -40.64
C THR A 548 19.02 -23.06 -40.31
N ALA A 549 19.94 -22.96 -41.29
CA ALA A 549 21.37 -23.07 -41.03
C ALA A 549 21.92 -21.90 -40.17
N MET A 550 21.49 -20.66 -40.43
CA MET A 550 21.88 -19.49 -39.62
C MET A 550 21.25 -19.50 -38.22
N GLY A 551 20.01 -19.99 -38.09
CA GLY A 551 19.34 -20.17 -36.80
C GLY A 551 20.00 -21.23 -35.92
N CYS A 552 20.47 -22.34 -36.51
CA CYS A 552 21.14 -23.41 -35.76
C CYS A 552 22.53 -23.00 -35.23
N LEU A 553 23.29 -22.23 -36.01
CA LEU A 553 24.61 -21.74 -35.60
C LEU A 553 24.53 -20.71 -34.47
N SER A 554 23.54 -19.82 -34.49
CA SER A 554 23.32 -18.85 -33.41
C SER A 554 22.82 -19.52 -32.12
N PHE A 555 21.95 -20.54 -32.23
CA PHE A 555 21.49 -21.31 -31.08
C PHE A 555 22.63 -22.10 -30.40
N LEU A 556 23.47 -22.80 -31.19
CA LEU A 556 24.63 -23.51 -30.67
C LEU A 556 25.65 -22.57 -30.00
N GLY A 557 25.87 -21.38 -30.57
CA GLY A 557 26.74 -20.35 -29.98
C GLY A 557 26.28 -19.89 -28.60
N VAL A 558 24.97 -19.63 -28.43
CA VAL A 558 24.39 -19.21 -27.15
C VAL A 558 24.46 -20.33 -26.11
N VAL A 559 24.22 -21.58 -26.51
CA VAL A 559 24.30 -22.75 -25.62
C VAL A 559 25.73 -22.95 -25.13
N VAL A 560 26.73 -22.91 -26.02
CA VAL A 560 28.15 -23.03 -25.65
C VAL A 560 28.59 -21.89 -24.73
N PHE A 561 28.17 -20.65 -25.02
CA PHE A 561 28.45 -19.50 -24.16
C PHE A 561 27.84 -19.65 -22.76
N CYS A 562 26.62 -20.18 -22.66
CA CYS A 562 25.96 -20.44 -21.39
C CYS A 562 26.68 -21.53 -20.57
N PHE A 563 27.15 -22.59 -21.23
CA PHE A 563 27.98 -23.62 -20.58
C PHE A 563 29.33 -23.08 -20.10
N LEU A 564 29.98 -22.18 -20.85
CA LEU A 564 31.22 -21.53 -20.42
C LEU A 564 30.99 -20.64 -19.19
N LEU A 565 29.87 -19.91 -19.13
CA LEU A 565 29.49 -19.12 -17.95
C LEU A 565 29.20 -20.01 -16.74
N LEU A 566 28.48 -21.12 -16.92
CA LEU A 566 28.23 -22.08 -15.83
C LEU A 566 29.52 -22.74 -15.35
N PHE A 567 30.46 -23.04 -16.25
CA PHE A 567 31.76 -23.60 -15.91
C PHE A 567 32.68 -22.60 -15.19
N ALA A 568 32.67 -21.32 -15.63
CA ALA A 568 33.36 -20.23 -14.93
C ALA A 568 32.75 -19.98 -13.53
N TRP A 569 31.42 -20.04 -13.42
CA TRP A 569 30.71 -19.87 -12.15
C TRP A 569 30.93 -21.05 -11.19
N SER A 570 31.03 -22.27 -11.73
CA SER A 570 31.42 -23.48 -11.01
C SER A 570 32.83 -23.36 -10.41
N ARG A 571 33.80 -22.83 -11.17
CA ARG A 571 35.16 -22.58 -10.65
C ARG A 571 35.27 -21.38 -9.71
N GLY A 572 34.35 -20.41 -9.79
CA GLY A 572 34.32 -19.22 -8.93
C GLY A 572 33.83 -19.46 -7.50
N LYS A 573 33.13 -20.58 -7.23
CA LYS A 573 32.56 -20.86 -5.90
C LYS A 573 33.54 -21.41 -4.85
N GLY A 574 34.85 -21.45 -5.15
CA GLY A 574 35.87 -22.01 -4.26
C GLY A 574 36.69 -21.02 -3.43
N ARG A 575 36.58 -19.69 -3.63
CA ARG A 575 37.47 -18.72 -2.96
C ARG A 575 36.80 -17.37 -2.64
N HIS A 576 35.80 -17.38 -1.77
CA HIS A 576 35.54 -16.22 -0.92
C HIS A 576 35.31 -16.70 0.52
N LYS A 577 36.41 -16.96 1.22
CA LYS A 577 36.43 -16.98 2.68
C LYS A 577 36.58 -15.53 3.12
N SER A 578 35.50 -14.90 3.54
CA SER A 578 35.56 -13.61 4.21
C SER A 578 36.16 -13.80 5.60
N ASN A 579 37.48 -13.62 5.72
CA ASN A 579 38.13 -13.48 7.02
C ASN A 579 37.88 -12.05 7.50
N PHE A 580 37.29 -11.89 8.68
CA PHE A 580 37.19 -10.62 9.39
C PHE A 580 38.21 -10.65 10.53
N ASP A 581 39.15 -9.70 10.53
CA ASP A 581 40.06 -9.47 11.64
C ASP A 581 39.43 -8.44 12.59
N ILE A 582 39.24 -8.82 13.86
CA ILE A 582 38.78 -7.90 14.92
C ILE A 582 39.93 -7.72 15.90
N GLU A 583 40.37 -6.46 16.09
CA GLU A 583 41.28 -6.09 17.17
C GLU A 583 40.48 -5.84 18.46
N TYR A 584 40.80 -6.60 19.51
CA TYR A 584 40.20 -6.46 20.82
C TYR A 584 41.26 -6.04 21.85
N VAL A 585 40.92 -5.06 22.69
CA VAL A 585 41.71 -4.64 23.87
C VAL A 585 40.95 -5.06 25.14
N PRO A 586 41.46 -6.00 25.94
CA PRO A 586 40.77 -6.44 27.15
C PRO A 586 40.76 -5.36 28.23
N ARG A 587 39.60 -5.16 28.88
CA ARG A 587 39.52 -4.41 30.15
C ARG A 587 39.86 -5.35 31.32
N LYS A 588 40.74 -4.87 32.21
CA LYS A 588 41.10 -5.50 33.50
C LYS A 588 39.85 -5.74 34.35
N SER A 589 39.63 -6.98 34.79
CA SER A 589 38.79 -7.30 35.95
C SER A 589 39.65 -7.21 37.22
N ASN A 590 39.10 -6.62 38.29
CA ASN A 590 39.75 -6.53 39.59
C ASN A 590 39.69 -7.89 40.31
N GLY A 591 40.85 -8.43 40.68
CA GLY A 591 40.98 -9.60 41.55
C GLY A 591 42.42 -10.09 41.69
N ALA A 592 43.07 -9.70 42.80
CA ALA A 592 44.24 -10.29 43.47
C ALA A 592 45.60 -10.46 42.74
N SER A 593 46.55 -9.59 43.13
CA SER A 593 48.01 -9.80 43.38
C SER A 593 48.86 -10.70 42.47
N ALA A 594 49.69 -10.09 41.62
CA ALA A 594 51.12 -10.42 41.41
C ALA A 594 51.80 -9.35 40.50
N GLU A 595 53.09 -9.09 40.74
CA GLU A 595 53.91 -8.02 40.15
C GLU A 595 54.35 -8.25 38.68
N VAL A 596 54.34 -7.13 37.94
CA VAL A 596 55.09 -6.66 36.75
C VAL A 596 55.90 -7.65 35.87
N SER A 597 55.53 -7.72 34.57
CA SER A 597 56.43 -7.44 33.42
C SER A 597 55.63 -7.18 32.12
N GLU A 598 56.20 -6.37 31.24
CA GLU A 598 55.61 -5.59 30.15
C GLU A 598 55.08 -6.33 28.90
N THR A 599 54.27 -5.58 28.12
CA THR A 599 53.92 -5.74 26.69
C THR A 599 53.03 -6.91 26.27
N SER A 600 51.71 -6.69 26.28
CA SER A 600 50.82 -7.41 25.36
C SER A 600 50.11 -6.42 24.43
N GLY A 601 50.62 -6.28 23.21
CA GLY A 601 49.92 -5.60 22.12
C GLY A 601 48.63 -6.33 21.70
N PRO A 602 47.83 -5.74 20.78
CA PRO A 602 46.55 -6.31 20.35
C PRO A 602 46.74 -7.74 19.83
N ARG A 603 46.01 -8.70 20.42
CA ARG A 603 46.01 -10.09 19.96
C ARG A 603 44.97 -10.27 18.87
N ARG A 604 45.43 -10.69 17.68
CA ARG A 604 44.57 -11.05 16.54
C ARG A 604 44.04 -12.48 16.73
N VAL A 605 42.72 -12.63 16.75
CA VAL A 605 42.07 -13.95 16.77
C VAL A 605 41.38 -14.15 15.43
N ASN A 606 41.83 -15.14 14.66
CA ASN A 606 41.21 -15.53 13.40
C ASN A 606 40.06 -16.52 13.72
N MET A 607 38.82 -16.06 13.62
CA MET A 607 37.65 -16.94 13.75
C MET A 607 37.14 -17.35 12.36
N LYS A 608 37.14 -18.65 12.12
CA LYS A 608 36.62 -19.28 10.91
C LYS A 608 35.15 -19.61 11.14
N MET A 609 34.22 -18.90 10.49
CA MET A 609 32.83 -19.35 10.44
C MET A 609 32.76 -20.66 9.65
N ILE A 610 32.14 -21.68 10.25
CA ILE A 610 31.83 -22.96 9.61
C ILE A 610 30.56 -22.80 8.78
#